data_AF-A0A3D5HTK7-F1
#
_entry.id   AF-A0A3D5HTK7-F1
#
_cell.length_a   1.000
_cell.length_b   1.000
_cell.length_c   1.000
_cell.angle_alpha   90.00
_cell.angle_beta   90.00
_cell.angle_gamma   90.00
#
_symmetry.space_group_name_H-M   'P 1'
#
loop_
_entity.id
_entity.type
_entity.pdbx_description
1 polymer ?
#
loop_
_entity_poly.entity_id
_entity_poly.type
_entity_poly.pdbx_seq_one_letter_code
_entity_poly.pdbx_strand_id
1 'polypeptide(L)'
;ELKIEEILGKEFPYDSIEEVPKGIRGADSIQKVYNKMQQHCGTIIIESKRTKAFTSDWIPKLKSDQRSISAEIAVLVTETMPKGVESFTEINGIWVCRINELVGLIYVLRQTLIKTMAVKSSQVNKGDKMEMLYSFLTGEEFKDQISAIVEGFSAMRQDLDKEKRAMTAIWKRREKQIEVVTDNTINMHASIKGIAGKSIPAIQQLELGDGLEVLGE
;
A
#
# COMPACT_ATOMS: atom_id res chain seq x y z
N GLU A 1 1.18 1.74 14.93
CA GLU A 1 0.37 0.97 13.95
C GLU A 1 -0.43 1.99 13.16
N LEU A 2 -0.21 2.11 11.84
CA LEU A 2 -0.84 3.16 11.04
C LEU A 2 -2.31 2.80 10.77
N LYS A 3 -3.20 3.73 11.10
CA LYS A 3 -4.62 3.64 10.77
C LYS A 3 -4.81 3.79 9.25
N ILE A 4 -5.78 3.09 8.65
CA ILE A 4 -6.06 3.18 7.22
C ILE A 4 -6.35 4.63 6.83
N GLU A 5 -7.04 5.35 7.71
CA GLU A 5 -7.40 6.75 7.58
C GLU A 5 -6.17 7.66 7.47
N GLU A 6 -5.13 7.40 8.25
CA GLU A 6 -3.88 8.17 8.20
C GLU A 6 -3.13 7.93 6.88
N ILE A 7 -3.10 6.67 6.42
CA ILE A 7 -2.49 6.30 5.13
C ILE A 7 -3.21 7.04 4.00
N LEU A 8 -4.54 6.93 3.95
CA LEU A 8 -5.33 7.52 2.87
C LEU A 8 -5.36 9.04 2.95
N GLY A 9 -5.44 9.62 4.15
CA GLY A 9 -5.41 11.07 4.33
C GLY A 9 -4.09 11.69 3.90
N LYS A 10 -2.97 10.98 4.08
CA LYS A 10 -1.66 11.42 3.59
C LYS A 10 -1.55 11.34 2.06
N GLU A 11 -2.01 10.24 1.47
CA GLU A 11 -1.88 9.98 0.02
C GLU A 11 -2.93 10.75 -0.82
N PHE A 12 -4.11 11.01 -0.25
CA PHE A 12 -5.24 11.66 -0.92
C PHE A 12 -5.74 12.87 -0.12
N PRO A 13 -4.95 13.95 0.01
CA PRO A 13 -5.25 15.08 0.90
C PRO A 13 -6.48 15.92 0.50
N TYR A 14 -6.98 15.73 -0.72
CA TYR A 14 -8.19 16.39 -1.20
C TYR A 14 -9.45 15.56 -0.97
N ASP A 15 -9.30 14.30 -0.59
CA ASP A 15 -10.44 13.45 -0.24
C ASP A 15 -10.84 13.67 1.22
N SER A 16 -12.12 13.43 1.50
CA SER A 16 -12.59 13.37 2.89
C SER A 16 -12.55 11.90 3.34
N ILE A 17 -11.82 11.65 4.42
CA ILE A 17 -11.68 10.33 5.03
C ILE A 17 -12.34 10.37 6.41
N GLU A 18 -13.38 9.56 6.59
CA GLU A 18 -14.20 9.51 7.81
C GLU A 18 -14.04 8.13 8.47
N GLU A 19 -13.65 8.10 9.75
CA GLU A 19 -13.64 6.87 10.57
C GLU A 19 -15.08 6.57 11.02
N VAL A 20 -15.53 5.33 10.82
CA VAL A 20 -16.83 4.89 11.35
C VAL A 20 -16.62 4.38 12.78
N PRO A 21 -17.28 4.97 13.80
CA PRO A 21 -17.05 4.60 15.19
C PRO A 21 -17.29 3.11 15.46
N LYS A 22 -16.37 2.50 16.22
CA LYS A 22 -16.50 1.11 16.68
C LYS A 22 -17.82 0.91 17.43
N GLY A 23 -18.58 -0.12 17.04
CA GLY A 23 -19.88 -0.45 17.65
C GLY A 23 -21.09 0.04 16.86
N ILE A 24 -20.89 0.90 15.86
CA ILE A 24 -21.88 1.20 14.83
C ILE A 24 -21.72 0.19 13.69
N ARG A 25 -22.82 -0.26 13.08
CA ARG A 25 -22.76 -1.10 11.88
C ARG A 25 -22.25 -0.27 10.70
N GLY A 26 -21.17 -0.70 10.08
CA GLY A 26 -20.59 -0.05 8.90
C GLY A 26 -19.16 -0.54 8.67
N ALA A 27 -18.59 -0.17 7.52
CA ALA A 27 -17.19 -0.40 7.22
C ALA A 27 -16.29 0.49 8.09
N ASP A 28 -15.06 0.06 8.37
CA ASP A 28 -14.11 0.80 9.22
C ASP A 28 -13.88 2.27 8.78
N SER A 29 -13.73 2.52 7.47
CA SER A 29 -13.47 3.86 6.94
C SER A 29 -14.32 4.17 5.71
N ILE A 30 -14.65 5.45 5.54
CA ILE A 30 -15.37 5.96 4.36
C ILE A 30 -14.50 7.04 3.71
N GLN A 31 -14.21 6.86 2.42
CA GLN A 31 -13.49 7.83 1.60
C GLN A 31 -14.44 8.47 0.59
N LYS A 32 -14.68 9.76 0.73
CA LYS A 32 -15.37 10.58 -0.27
C LYS A 32 -14.33 11.15 -1.23
N VAL A 33 -14.46 10.81 -2.50
CA VAL A 33 -13.49 11.15 -3.54
C VAL A 33 -13.84 12.50 -4.16
N TYR A 34 -12.86 13.39 -4.25
CA TYR A 34 -13.02 14.69 -4.88
C TYR A 34 -12.07 14.87 -6.08
N ASN A 35 -12.57 15.54 -7.12
CA ASN A 35 -11.74 15.92 -8.26
C ASN A 35 -10.96 17.23 -7.98
N LYS A 36 -10.17 17.66 -8.97
CA LYS A 36 -9.38 18.92 -8.90
C LYS A 36 -10.23 20.18 -8.71
N MET A 37 -11.52 20.13 -9.06
CA MET A 37 -12.47 21.22 -8.89
C MET A 37 -13.23 21.12 -7.55
N GLN A 38 -12.81 20.25 -6.64
CA GLN A 38 -13.45 20.01 -5.35
C GLN A 38 -14.91 19.54 -5.47
N GLN A 39 -15.24 18.85 -6.56
CA GLN A 39 -16.53 18.23 -6.74
C GLN A 39 -16.48 16.77 -6.27
N HIS A 40 -17.50 16.36 -5.51
CA HIS A 40 -17.67 14.98 -5.08
C HIS A 40 -17.91 14.08 -6.30
N CYS A 41 -17.13 13.01 -6.40
CA CYS A 41 -17.13 12.08 -7.53
C CYS A 41 -17.64 10.68 -7.17
N GLY A 42 -17.81 10.39 -5.88
CA GLY A 42 -18.25 9.10 -5.38
C GLY A 42 -17.62 8.78 -4.04
N THR A 43 -18.00 7.63 -3.51
CA THR A 43 -17.66 7.17 -2.17
C THR A 43 -17.12 5.76 -2.23
N ILE A 44 -15.99 5.53 -1.57
CA ILE A 44 -15.36 4.23 -1.39
C ILE A 44 -15.49 3.87 0.09
N ILE A 45 -16.04 2.70 0.40
CA ILE A 45 -16.02 2.17 1.76
C ILE A 45 -14.92 1.15 1.92
N ILE A 46 -14.30 1.13 3.10
CA ILE A 46 -13.10 0.35 3.34
C ILE A 46 -13.28 -0.37 4.67
N GLU A 47 -13.23 -1.70 4.61
CA GLU A 47 -13.30 -2.57 5.79
C GLU A 47 -11.97 -3.28 5.94
N SER A 48 -11.44 -3.34 7.17
CA SER A 48 -10.23 -4.07 7.48
C SER A 48 -10.52 -5.36 8.25
N LYS A 49 -9.79 -6.42 7.91
CA LYS A 49 -9.86 -7.74 8.56
C LYS A 49 -8.47 -8.28 8.82
N ARG A 50 -8.02 -8.13 10.07
CA ARG A 50 -6.78 -8.73 10.60
C ARG A 50 -7.09 -10.08 11.23
N THR A 51 -7.26 -11.10 10.39
CA THR A 51 -7.48 -12.47 10.88
C THR A 51 -6.68 -13.47 10.06
N LYS A 52 -6.43 -14.63 10.67
CA LYS A 52 -5.60 -15.71 10.09
C LYS A 52 -6.31 -16.54 9.01
N ALA A 53 -7.62 -16.35 8.84
CA ALA A 53 -8.42 -17.12 7.89
C ALA A 53 -9.43 -16.20 7.22
N PHE A 54 -9.43 -16.21 5.89
CA PHE A 54 -10.45 -15.53 5.10
C PHE A 54 -11.79 -16.25 5.27
N THR A 55 -12.86 -15.51 5.58
CA THR A 55 -14.22 -16.06 5.58
C THR A 55 -15.07 -15.40 4.50
N SER A 56 -15.87 -16.21 3.80
CA SER A 56 -16.75 -15.75 2.72
C SER A 56 -17.80 -14.76 3.20
N ASP A 57 -18.16 -14.79 4.49
CA ASP A 57 -19.22 -13.97 5.09
C ASP A 57 -18.89 -12.48 5.18
N TRP A 58 -17.61 -12.11 5.06
CA TRP A 58 -17.21 -10.70 5.02
C TRP A 58 -17.72 -9.99 3.76
N ILE A 59 -17.75 -10.70 2.63
CA ILE A 59 -18.20 -10.15 1.34
C ILE A 59 -19.68 -9.73 1.38
N PRO A 60 -20.66 -10.57 1.75
CA PRO A 60 -22.06 -10.17 1.81
C PRO A 60 -22.32 -9.13 2.90
N LYS A 61 -21.60 -9.18 4.03
CA LYS A 61 -21.70 -8.15 5.07
C LYS A 61 -21.28 -6.79 4.53
N LEU A 62 -20.08 -6.71 3.95
CA LEU A 62 -19.55 -5.46 3.40
C LEU A 62 -20.41 -4.94 2.24
N LYS A 63 -20.98 -5.82 1.43
CA LYS A 63 -21.94 -5.44 0.38
C LYS A 63 -23.24 -4.87 0.95
N SER A 64 -23.66 -5.31 2.14
CA SER A 64 -24.79 -4.71 2.85
C SER A 64 -24.43 -3.32 3.37
N ASP A 65 -23.24 -3.16 3.95
CA ASP A 65 -22.75 -1.88 4.44
C ASP A 65 -22.61 -0.87 3.29
N GLN A 66 -22.08 -1.31 2.14
CA GLN A 66 -22.01 -0.54 0.89
C GLN A 66 -23.36 0.04 0.48
N ARG A 67 -24.40 -0.80 0.45
CA ARG A 67 -25.76 -0.38 0.11
C ARG A 67 -26.33 0.59 1.12
N SER A 68 -26.08 0.36 2.42
CA SER A 68 -26.66 1.17 3.50
C SER A 68 -26.26 2.64 3.43
N ILE A 69 -25.06 2.92 2.92
CA ILE A 69 -24.55 4.28 2.75
C ILE A 69 -24.45 4.72 1.27
N SER A 70 -25.01 3.93 0.35
CA SER A 70 -25.02 4.19 -1.10
C SER A 70 -23.62 4.44 -1.68
N ALA A 71 -22.61 3.72 -1.21
CA ALA A 71 -21.25 3.85 -1.73
C ALA A 71 -21.09 3.14 -3.08
N GLU A 72 -20.42 3.80 -4.03
CA GLU A 72 -20.19 3.25 -5.36
C GLU A 72 -19.23 2.06 -5.34
N ILE A 73 -18.23 2.08 -4.45
CA ILE A 73 -17.18 1.06 -4.40
C ILE A 73 -16.98 0.60 -2.95
N ALA A 74 -16.70 -0.69 -2.78
CA ALA A 74 -16.34 -1.27 -1.49
C ALA A 74 -15.03 -2.05 -1.59
N VAL A 75 -14.16 -1.85 -0.60
CA VAL A 75 -12.82 -2.43 -0.51
C VAL A 75 -12.69 -3.16 0.83
N LEU A 76 -12.27 -4.42 0.77
CA LEU A 76 -11.92 -5.25 1.90
C LEU A 76 -10.40 -5.40 1.96
N VAL A 77 -9.81 -4.84 3.00
CA VAL A 77 -8.38 -4.97 3.29
C VAL A 77 -8.18 -6.16 4.23
N THR A 78 -7.40 -7.15 3.81
CA THR A 78 -7.19 -8.35 4.62
C THR A 78 -5.72 -8.80 4.66
N GLU A 79 -5.30 -9.35 5.79
CA GLU A 79 -3.99 -9.99 5.94
C GLU A 79 -3.95 -11.37 5.25
N THR A 80 -5.08 -12.08 5.25
CA THR A 80 -5.20 -13.42 4.68
C THR A 80 -6.07 -13.38 3.44
N MET A 81 -5.45 -13.54 2.27
CA MET A 81 -6.18 -13.58 1.00
C MET A 81 -7.01 -14.86 0.85
N PRO A 82 -8.08 -14.82 0.05
CA PRO A 82 -8.81 -16.03 -0.37
C PRO A 82 -7.88 -17.06 -1.01
N LYS A 83 -8.24 -18.35 -0.89
CA LYS A 83 -7.46 -19.43 -1.53
C LYS A 83 -7.36 -19.21 -3.04
N GLY A 84 -6.15 -19.34 -3.58
CA GLY A 84 -5.88 -19.20 -5.02
C GLY A 84 -5.75 -17.76 -5.51
N VAL A 85 -5.71 -16.77 -4.62
CA VAL A 85 -5.57 -15.35 -4.97
C VAL A 85 -4.21 -14.82 -4.51
N GLU A 86 -3.36 -14.43 -5.47
CA GLU A 86 -1.99 -13.94 -5.21
C GLU A 86 -1.88 -12.42 -5.09
N SER A 87 -2.81 -11.66 -5.70
CA SER A 87 -2.86 -10.20 -5.67
C SER A 87 -4.30 -9.71 -5.47
N PHE A 88 -4.51 -8.40 -5.37
CA PHE A 88 -5.86 -7.85 -5.22
C PHE A 88 -6.78 -8.32 -6.34
N THR A 89 -8.05 -8.51 -6.00
CA THR A 89 -9.06 -9.04 -6.94
C THR A 89 -10.44 -8.50 -6.59
N GLU A 90 -11.41 -8.70 -7.47
CA GLU A 90 -12.81 -8.40 -7.20
C GLU A 90 -13.59 -9.69 -6.95
N ILE A 91 -14.31 -9.76 -5.83
CA ILE A 91 -15.17 -10.89 -5.47
C ILE A 91 -16.58 -10.37 -5.23
N ASN A 92 -17.50 -10.74 -6.12
CA ASN A 92 -18.93 -10.39 -6.02
C ASN A 92 -19.21 -8.87 -5.88
N GLY A 93 -18.44 -8.01 -6.56
CA GLY A 93 -18.57 -6.55 -6.47
C GLY A 93 -17.77 -5.89 -5.35
N ILE A 94 -16.99 -6.67 -4.58
CA ILE A 94 -16.15 -6.18 -3.51
C ILE A 94 -14.69 -6.35 -3.90
N TRP A 95 -13.92 -5.27 -3.88
CA TRP A 95 -12.48 -5.33 -4.09
C TRP A 95 -11.80 -5.87 -2.84
N VAL A 96 -10.91 -6.84 -2.99
CA VAL A 96 -10.18 -7.47 -1.89
C VAL A 96 -8.69 -7.27 -2.11
N CYS A 97 -7.98 -6.70 -1.15
CA CYS A 97 -6.54 -6.46 -1.26
C CYS A 97 -5.81 -6.62 0.07
N ARG A 98 -4.48 -6.71 0.00
CA ARG A 98 -3.62 -6.58 1.17
C ARG A 98 -3.34 -5.10 1.48
N ILE A 99 -2.90 -4.82 2.70
CA ILE A 99 -2.59 -3.43 3.13
C ILE A 99 -1.51 -2.77 2.27
N ASN A 100 -0.52 -3.54 1.79
CA ASN A 100 0.55 -3.03 0.91
C ASN A 100 0.08 -2.72 -0.52
N GLU A 101 -1.10 -3.22 -0.92
CA GLU A 101 -1.71 -2.95 -2.24
C GLU A 101 -2.75 -1.83 -2.17
N LEU A 102 -3.17 -1.43 -0.96
CA LEU A 102 -4.29 -0.52 -0.71
C LEU A 102 -4.14 0.81 -1.46
N VAL A 103 -3.01 1.50 -1.32
CA VAL A 103 -2.82 2.84 -1.93
C VAL A 103 -2.93 2.78 -3.44
N GLY A 104 -2.27 1.81 -4.07
CA GLY A 104 -2.31 1.62 -5.52
C GLY A 104 -3.71 1.28 -6.02
N LEU A 105 -4.41 0.38 -5.34
CA LEU A 105 -5.78 0.03 -5.67
C LEU A 105 -6.72 1.24 -5.52
N ILE A 106 -6.66 1.97 -4.40
CA ILE A 106 -7.48 3.15 -4.18
C ILE A 106 -7.20 4.21 -5.25
N TYR A 107 -5.95 4.42 -5.65
CA TYR A 107 -5.63 5.36 -6.73
C TYR A 107 -6.41 5.05 -8.01
N VAL A 108 -6.43 3.79 -8.44
CA VAL A 108 -7.15 3.35 -9.66
C VAL A 108 -8.66 3.49 -9.50
N LEU A 109 -9.21 3.08 -8.36
CA LEU A 109 -10.64 3.19 -8.07
C LEU A 109 -11.10 4.66 -8.02
N ARG A 110 -10.29 5.55 -7.44
CA ARG A 110 -10.53 7.01 -7.45
C ARG A 110 -10.57 7.56 -8.86
N GLN A 111 -9.61 7.20 -9.72
CA GLN A 111 -9.62 7.64 -11.12
C GLN A 111 -10.87 7.17 -11.85
N THR A 112 -11.34 5.96 -11.55
CA THR A 112 -12.59 5.42 -12.11
C THR A 112 -13.77 6.29 -11.72
N LEU A 113 -13.93 6.61 -10.42
CA LEU A 113 -15.01 7.49 -9.93
C LEU A 113 -14.95 8.89 -10.55
N ILE A 114 -13.76 9.51 -10.61
CA ILE A 114 -13.58 10.84 -11.20
C ILE A 114 -13.96 10.85 -12.69
N LYS A 115 -13.52 9.85 -13.46
CA LYS A 115 -13.87 9.73 -14.88
C LYS A 115 -15.37 9.47 -15.07
N THR A 116 -15.97 8.59 -14.27
CA THR A 116 -17.41 8.32 -14.31
C THR A 116 -18.23 9.56 -13.96
N MET A 117 -17.81 10.36 -12.98
CA MET A 117 -18.46 11.62 -12.64
C MET A 117 -18.32 12.66 -13.74
N ALA A 118 -17.14 12.80 -14.35
CA ALA A 118 -16.93 13.70 -15.49
C ALA A 118 -17.86 13.34 -16.67
N VAL A 119 -18.02 12.04 -16.94
CA VAL A 119 -18.99 11.54 -17.91
C VAL A 119 -20.41 11.91 -17.51
N LYS A 120 -20.86 11.60 -16.28
CA LYS A 120 -22.21 11.93 -15.78
C LYS A 120 -22.51 13.44 -15.82
N SER A 121 -21.56 14.28 -15.42
CA SER A 121 -21.71 15.74 -15.46
C SER A 121 -21.84 16.25 -16.90
N SER A 122 -21.18 15.60 -17.87
CA SER A 122 -21.36 15.90 -19.30
C SER A 122 -22.72 15.44 -19.87
N GLN A 123 -23.43 14.50 -19.22
CA GLN A 123 -24.75 14.01 -19.62
C GLN A 123 -25.90 14.99 -19.36
N VAL A 124 -25.74 15.93 -18.42
CA VAL A 124 -26.80 16.90 -18.07
C VAL A 124 -27.11 17.86 -19.22
N ASN A 125 -26.27 17.93 -20.28
CA ASN A 125 -26.42 18.92 -21.33
C ASN A 125 -26.80 18.46 -22.75
N LYS A 126 -26.62 17.20 -23.21
CA LYS A 126 -26.97 16.83 -24.62
C LYS A 126 -27.28 15.34 -24.84
N GLY A 127 -28.47 15.02 -25.36
CA GLY A 127 -29.06 13.68 -25.50
C GLY A 127 -28.51 12.72 -26.58
N ASP A 128 -27.42 13.01 -27.28
CA ASP A 128 -26.93 12.22 -28.44
C ASP A 128 -25.79 11.22 -28.15
N LYS A 129 -25.40 11.00 -26.88
CA LYS A 129 -24.12 10.31 -26.56
C LYS A 129 -24.23 8.98 -25.80
N MET A 130 -25.44 8.54 -25.42
CA MET A 130 -25.66 7.22 -24.80
C MET A 130 -25.18 6.09 -25.72
N GLU A 131 -25.35 6.23 -27.03
CA GLU A 131 -24.90 5.29 -28.04
C GLU A 131 -23.36 5.24 -28.15
N MET A 132 -22.68 6.39 -28.05
CA MET A 132 -21.21 6.43 -27.98
C MET A 132 -20.65 5.86 -26.67
N LEU A 133 -21.36 6.02 -25.54
CA LEU A 133 -20.94 5.48 -24.25
C LEU A 133 -21.06 3.98 -24.16
N TYR A 134 -22.17 3.41 -24.66
CA TYR A 134 -22.30 1.96 -24.78
C TYR A 134 -21.17 1.45 -25.68
N SER A 135 -20.98 2.07 -26.85
CA SER A 135 -19.93 1.69 -27.80
C SER A 135 -18.50 1.79 -27.22
N PHE A 136 -18.19 2.81 -26.41
CA PHE A 136 -16.88 2.94 -25.76
C PHE A 136 -16.69 1.95 -24.61
N LEU A 137 -17.68 1.79 -23.71
CA LEU A 137 -17.59 0.90 -22.56
C LEU A 137 -17.59 -0.59 -22.95
N THR A 138 -18.27 -0.95 -24.04
CA THR A 138 -18.19 -2.29 -24.64
C THR A 138 -17.10 -2.39 -25.71
N GLY A 139 -16.40 -1.28 -25.97
CA GLY A 139 -15.43 -1.14 -27.07
C GLY A 139 -14.04 -1.60 -26.67
N GLU A 140 -13.27 -1.97 -27.69
CA GLU A 140 -11.90 -2.44 -27.55
C GLU A 140 -10.98 -1.35 -26.96
N GLU A 141 -11.25 -0.08 -27.25
CA GLU A 141 -10.48 1.05 -26.75
C GLU A 141 -10.49 1.17 -25.21
N PHE A 142 -11.64 0.94 -24.55
CA PHE A 142 -11.71 0.98 -23.09
C PHE A 142 -10.97 -0.20 -22.46
N LYS A 143 -11.11 -1.39 -23.05
CA LYS A 143 -10.39 -2.61 -22.63
C LYS A 143 -8.87 -2.43 -22.77
N ASP A 144 -8.41 -1.81 -23.85
CA ASP A 144 -7.00 -1.57 -24.11
C ASP A 144 -6.44 -0.54 -23.13
N GLN A 145 -7.19 0.52 -22.82
CA GLN A 145 -6.78 1.50 -21.81
C GLN A 145 -6.66 0.87 -20.41
N ILE A 146 -7.62 0.02 -20.02
CA ILE A 146 -7.54 -0.68 -18.72
C ILE A 146 -6.38 -1.68 -18.72
N SER A 147 -6.20 -2.45 -19.80
CA SER A 147 -5.08 -3.40 -19.93
C SER A 147 -3.74 -2.69 -19.84
N ALA A 148 -3.55 -1.56 -20.53
CA ALA A 148 -2.33 -0.77 -20.48
C ALA A 148 -2.02 -0.24 -19.06
N ILE A 149 -3.05 0.14 -18.30
CA ILE A 149 -2.89 0.55 -16.90
C ILE A 149 -2.43 -0.64 -16.04
N VAL A 150 -3.10 -1.80 -16.17
CA VAL A 150 -2.77 -3.02 -15.42
C VAL A 150 -1.36 -3.50 -15.75
N GLU A 151 -0.97 -3.46 -17.03
CA GLU A 151 0.38 -3.79 -17.49
C GLU A 151 1.42 -2.83 -16.89
N GLY A 152 1.15 -1.53 -16.88
CA GLY A 152 2.01 -0.54 -16.24
C GLY A 152 2.20 -0.80 -14.74
N PHE A 153 1.13 -1.14 -14.01
CA PHE A 153 1.23 -1.50 -12.60
C PHE A 153 2.01 -2.81 -12.37
N SER A 154 1.80 -3.82 -13.21
CA SER A 154 2.53 -5.08 -13.15
C SER A 154 4.03 -4.87 -13.40
N ALA A 155 4.38 -4.05 -14.40
CA ALA A 155 5.76 -3.68 -14.71
C ALA A 155 6.41 -2.93 -13.55
N MET A 156 5.75 -1.91 -12.99
CA MET A 156 6.26 -1.17 -11.82
C MET A 156 6.50 -2.08 -10.61
N ARG A 157 5.58 -3.03 -10.35
CA ARG A 157 5.76 -4.01 -9.26
C ARG A 157 6.95 -4.92 -9.51
N GLN A 158 7.13 -5.37 -10.75
CA GLN A 158 8.25 -6.23 -11.13
C GLN A 158 9.59 -5.49 -11.02
N ASP A 159 9.64 -4.21 -11.39
CA ASP A 159 10.84 -3.39 -11.27
C ASP A 159 11.19 -3.11 -9.80
N LEU A 160 10.19 -2.81 -8.96
CA LEU A 160 10.39 -2.69 -7.51
C LEU A 160 10.98 -3.98 -6.90
N ASP A 161 10.50 -5.14 -7.33
CA ASP A 161 11.03 -6.43 -6.85
C ASP A 161 12.43 -6.74 -7.39
N LYS A 162 12.81 -6.23 -8.57
CA LYS A 162 14.21 -6.27 -9.05
C LYS A 162 15.09 -5.36 -8.21
N GLU A 163 14.64 -4.13 -7.93
CA GLU A 163 15.36 -3.16 -7.10
C GLU A 163 15.60 -3.71 -5.70
N LYS A 164 14.59 -4.26 -5.04
CA LYS A 164 14.74 -4.90 -3.72
C LYS A 164 15.81 -6.00 -3.73
N ARG A 165 15.82 -6.86 -4.75
CA ARG A 165 16.82 -7.94 -4.87
C ARG A 165 18.22 -7.39 -5.10
N ALA A 166 18.38 -6.42 -6.00
CA ALA A 166 19.66 -5.76 -6.26
C ALA A 166 20.19 -5.05 -5.01
N MET A 167 19.31 -4.33 -4.32
CA MET A 167 19.67 -3.60 -3.11
C MET A 167 20.05 -4.53 -1.97
N THR A 168 19.36 -5.66 -1.81
CA THR A 168 19.74 -6.71 -0.85
C THR A 168 21.15 -7.22 -1.11
N ALA A 169 21.52 -7.45 -2.38
CA ALA A 169 22.88 -7.87 -2.73
C ALA A 169 23.92 -6.76 -2.46
N ILE A 170 23.57 -5.49 -2.72
CA ILE A 170 24.43 -4.34 -2.42
C ILE A 170 24.65 -4.21 -0.91
N TRP A 171 23.58 -4.33 -0.10
CA TRP A 171 23.67 -4.30 1.35
C TRP A 171 24.59 -5.41 1.86
N LYS A 172 24.39 -6.66 1.43
CA LYS A 172 25.28 -7.76 1.82
C LYS A 172 26.74 -7.53 1.45
N ARG A 173 27.00 -6.95 0.27
CA ARG A 173 28.36 -6.59 -0.14
C ARG A 173 28.96 -5.52 0.78
N ARG A 174 28.18 -4.48 1.09
CA ARG A 174 28.60 -3.39 1.99
C ARG A 174 28.82 -3.89 3.41
N GLU A 175 27.94 -4.74 3.92
CA GLU A 175 28.12 -5.43 5.21
C GLU A 175 29.46 -6.17 5.25
N LYS A 176 29.78 -6.95 4.20
CA LYS A 176 31.07 -7.66 4.14
C LYS A 176 32.27 -6.72 4.07
N GLN A 177 32.15 -5.60 3.34
CA GLN A 177 33.21 -4.59 3.30
C GLN A 177 33.43 -3.94 4.67
N ILE A 178 32.34 -3.61 5.36
CA ILE A 178 32.39 -3.06 6.72
C ILE A 178 33.04 -4.07 7.67
N GLU A 179 32.67 -5.36 7.59
CA GLU A 179 33.29 -6.44 8.37
C GLU A 179 34.80 -6.52 8.13
N VAL A 180 35.26 -6.55 6.86
CA VAL A 180 36.69 -6.60 6.53
C VAL A 180 37.45 -5.38 7.06
N VAL A 181 36.90 -4.18 6.93
CA VAL A 181 37.53 -2.96 7.47
C VAL A 181 37.59 -3.01 9.00
N THR A 182 36.55 -3.53 9.63
CA THR A 182 36.47 -3.72 11.09
C THR A 182 37.54 -4.69 11.57
N ASP A 183 37.64 -5.87 10.94
CA ASP A 183 38.65 -6.89 11.24
C ASP A 183 40.07 -6.36 11.07
N ASN A 184 40.34 -5.64 9.97
CA ASN A 184 41.65 -5.03 9.73
C ASN A 184 41.99 -4.00 10.81
N THR A 185 41.01 -3.21 11.25
CA THR A 185 41.18 -2.22 12.32
C THR A 185 41.48 -2.91 13.66
N ILE A 186 40.75 -3.97 13.99
CA ILE A 186 41.00 -4.81 15.18
C ILE A 186 42.41 -5.40 15.14
N ASN A 187 42.78 -6.04 14.03
CA ASN A 187 44.08 -6.70 13.87
C ASN A 187 45.24 -5.71 13.98
N MET A 188 45.10 -4.54 13.35
CA MET A 188 46.10 -3.48 13.44
C MET A 188 46.24 -2.97 14.89
N HIS A 189 45.12 -2.66 15.57
CA HIS A 189 45.15 -2.20 16.96
C HIS A 189 45.76 -3.25 17.89
N ALA A 190 45.35 -4.52 17.78
CA ALA A 190 45.89 -5.63 18.56
C ALA A 190 47.39 -5.85 18.32
N SER A 191 47.85 -5.76 17.07
CA SER A 191 49.27 -5.91 16.71
C SER A 191 50.13 -4.80 17.34
N ILE A 192 49.67 -3.54 17.25
CA ILE A 192 50.38 -2.39 17.84
C ILE A 192 50.38 -2.50 19.37
N LYS A 193 49.24 -2.85 19.98
CA LYS A 193 49.12 -3.08 21.44
C LYS A 193 50.03 -4.22 21.92
N GLY A 194 50.19 -5.28 21.12
CA GLY A 194 51.11 -6.39 21.41
C GLY A 194 52.58 -5.98 21.41
N ILE A 195 53.00 -5.09 20.51
CA ILE A 195 54.38 -4.60 20.40
C ILE A 195 54.70 -3.54 21.46
N ALA A 196 53.83 -2.54 21.61
CA ALA A 196 54.07 -1.37 22.46
C ALA A 196 53.51 -1.52 23.89
N GLY A 197 52.82 -2.62 24.18
CA GLY A 197 52.28 -2.95 25.49
C GLY A 197 51.28 -1.92 26.00
N LYS A 198 51.38 -1.57 27.29
CA LYS A 198 50.47 -0.65 27.99
C LYS A 198 50.54 0.82 27.54
N SER A 199 51.43 1.13 26.61
CA SER A 199 51.66 2.50 26.11
C SER A 199 50.63 2.94 25.07
N ILE A 200 49.86 1.99 24.51
CA ILE A 200 48.81 2.26 23.52
C ILE A 200 47.46 2.37 24.23
N PRO A 201 46.71 3.47 24.02
CA PRO A 201 45.37 3.62 24.59
C PRO A 201 44.42 2.51 24.14
N ALA A 202 43.60 2.03 25.07
CA ALA A 202 42.51 1.11 24.75
C ALA A 202 41.45 1.84 23.91
N ILE A 203 40.91 1.14 22.90
CA ILE A 203 39.76 1.63 22.12
C ILE A 203 38.52 0.91 22.65
N GLN A 204 37.64 1.64 23.32
CA GLN A 204 36.50 1.08 24.05
C GLN A 204 35.60 0.19 23.19
N GLN A 205 35.43 0.51 21.90
CA GLN A 205 34.62 -0.27 20.95
C GLN A 205 35.28 -1.60 20.52
N LEU A 206 36.57 -1.81 20.82
CA LEU A 206 37.35 -3.00 20.44
C LEU A 206 37.74 -3.86 21.65
N GLU A 207 37.54 -3.35 22.87
CA GLU A 207 37.74 -4.14 24.09
C GLU A 207 36.47 -4.95 24.37
N LEU A 208 36.64 -6.10 25.04
CA LEU A 208 35.51 -6.82 25.61
C LEU A 208 34.93 -5.95 26.73
N GLY A 209 33.89 -5.19 26.43
CA GLY A 209 33.12 -4.52 27.48
C GLY A 209 32.55 -5.60 28.39
N ASP A 210 32.79 -5.52 29.70
CA ASP A 210 32.05 -6.31 30.68
C ASP A 210 30.56 -6.01 30.43
N GLY A 211 29.86 -6.98 29.85
CA GLY A 211 28.52 -6.79 29.34
C GLY A 211 27.58 -6.41 30.47
N LEU A 212 27.15 -5.14 30.49
CA LEU A 212 25.94 -4.64 31.15
C LEU A 212 25.85 -3.14 30.89
N GLU A 213 25.20 -2.76 29.79
CA GLU A 213 24.40 -1.53 29.80
C GLU A 213 23.15 -1.78 28.96
N VAL A 214 22.09 -2.07 29.72
CA VAL A 214 20.71 -2.08 29.29
C VAL A 214 20.38 -0.65 28.83
N LEU A 215 20.01 -0.48 27.57
CA LEU A 215 19.34 0.72 27.08
C LEU A 215 17.95 0.26 26.60
N GLY A 216 16.83 0.50 27.28
CA GLY A 216 16.58 1.52 28.30
C GLY A 216 16.33 2.86 27.63
N GLU A 217 15.05 3.09 27.28
CA GLU A 217 14.39 4.26 26.66
C GLU A 217 14.43 4.38 25.13
#